data_AF-A0A6G3ZRX3-F1
#
_entry.id   AF-A0A6G3ZRX3-F1
#
_cell.length_a   1.000
_cell.length_b   1.000
_cell.length_c   1.000
_cell.angle_alpha   90.00
_cell.angle_beta   90.00
_cell.angle_gamma   90.00
#
_symmetry.space_group_name_H-M   'P 1'
#
loop_
_entity.id
_entity.type
_entity.pdbx_description
1 polymer ?
#
loop_
_entity_poly.entity_id
_entity_poly.type
_entity_poly.pdbx_seq_one_letter_code
_entity_poly.pdbx_strand_id
1 'polypeptide(L)'
;MSSEGDFRLDEYRNQLQTKHWSSGKTGPVRKKREANINWIGQLSRENLEHNQREKQIEMVETKEGERLLIQYPGKEAIRDEDDHRPWDFRPRTLFPNGSYGPDLSFRDVWDTLFEKFEALGEEGIEPARALAALFYRMAFMVDHRRDYDVETQTRRINGADEPLSEFWGEQHPTMLRYEPPVDVVQALSEVVPELGGMSLEAFLHYNDLMAWNEDCKYYYGKTDGGETDWDWPRTGRINTLLTHISILGIITGDLNLSGVLNKFQRGRGVGPITRSEAEAITDGILGAE
;
A
#
# COMPACT_ATOMS: atom_id res chain seq x y z
N MET A 1 -25.64 22.53 -20.00
CA MET A 1 -24.20 22.50 -19.67
C MET A 1 -24.04 21.30 -18.77
N SER A 2 -23.56 20.18 -19.30
CA SER A 2 -23.25 19.00 -18.49
C SER A 2 -22.10 19.38 -17.55
N SER A 3 -22.27 19.16 -16.24
CA SER A 3 -21.17 19.26 -15.29
C SER A 3 -20.09 18.26 -15.71
N GLU A 4 -18.91 18.75 -16.04
CA GLU A 4 -17.70 17.94 -16.12
C GLU A 4 -17.41 17.37 -14.72
N GLY A 5 -17.18 16.05 -14.62
CA GLY A 5 -16.45 15.45 -13.48
C GLY A 5 -17.21 14.93 -12.26
N ASP A 6 -18.46 14.45 -12.37
CA ASP A 6 -19.16 13.79 -11.24
C ASP A 6 -18.81 12.29 -11.21
N PHE A 7 -18.01 11.84 -10.22
CA PHE A 7 -17.69 10.42 -10.04
C PHE A 7 -18.89 9.69 -9.45
N ARG A 8 -19.36 8.65 -10.15
CA ARG A 8 -20.51 7.84 -9.73
C ARG A 8 -20.10 6.42 -9.39
N LEU A 9 -20.16 6.07 -8.12
CA LEU A 9 -19.76 4.79 -7.57
C LEU A 9 -20.46 3.61 -8.26
N ASP A 10 -21.74 3.77 -8.59
CA ASP A 10 -22.54 2.73 -9.23
C ASP A 10 -22.05 2.37 -10.65
N GLU A 11 -21.44 3.30 -11.39
CA GLU A 11 -20.87 3.03 -12.72
C GLU A 11 -19.68 2.07 -12.64
N TYR A 12 -18.97 2.07 -11.50
CA TYR A 12 -17.76 1.30 -11.24
C TYR A 12 -17.98 0.10 -10.30
N ARG A 13 -19.19 -0.04 -9.74
CA ARG A 13 -19.54 -1.06 -8.75
C ARG A 13 -19.12 -2.46 -9.16
N ASN A 14 -19.38 -2.86 -10.41
CA ASN A 14 -19.02 -4.20 -10.91
C ASN A 14 -17.51 -4.47 -10.91
N GLN A 15 -16.69 -3.45 -11.13
CA GLN A 15 -15.22 -3.59 -11.15
C GLN A 15 -14.64 -3.67 -9.73
N LEU A 16 -15.27 -2.96 -8.79
CA LEU A 16 -14.88 -2.91 -7.38
C LEU A 16 -15.45 -4.06 -6.54
N GLN A 17 -16.55 -4.66 -6.99
CA GLN A 17 -17.27 -5.69 -6.25
C GLN A 17 -16.33 -6.85 -5.88
N THR A 18 -16.34 -7.17 -4.59
CA THR A 18 -15.45 -8.21 -4.04
C THR A 18 -16.16 -8.96 -2.93
N LYS A 19 -16.13 -10.30 -3.00
CA LYS A 19 -16.59 -11.14 -1.90
C LYS A 19 -15.70 -10.93 -0.67
N HIS A 20 -16.24 -11.14 0.52
CA HIS A 20 -15.42 -11.11 1.71
C HIS A 20 -14.33 -12.19 1.67
N TRP A 21 -13.08 -11.75 1.73
CA TRP A 21 -11.96 -12.65 1.86
C TRP A 21 -11.77 -13.02 3.33
N SER A 22 -11.59 -14.31 3.58
CA SER A 22 -11.06 -14.76 4.86
C SER A 22 -9.54 -14.75 4.80
N SER A 23 -8.92 -14.14 5.80
CA SER A 23 -7.48 -14.14 5.97
C SER A 23 -6.97 -15.40 6.68
N GLY A 24 -7.74 -16.50 6.58
CA GLY A 24 -7.47 -17.76 7.28
C GLY A 24 -6.06 -18.30 7.01
N LYS A 25 -5.54 -19.08 7.96
CA LYS A 25 -4.14 -19.56 8.02
C LYS A 25 -3.65 -20.33 6.79
N THR A 26 -4.54 -20.80 5.91
CA THR A 26 -4.21 -21.59 4.71
C THR A 26 -4.75 -20.99 3.41
N GLY A 27 -5.25 -19.75 3.46
CA GLY A 27 -5.91 -19.10 2.33
C GLY A 27 -4.97 -18.64 1.20
N PRO A 28 -5.51 -18.38 0.00
CA PRO A 28 -4.74 -17.90 -1.14
C PRO A 28 -4.03 -16.56 -0.88
N VAL A 29 -4.60 -15.69 -0.05
CA VAL A 29 -4.00 -14.40 0.36
C VAL A 29 -2.65 -14.61 1.05
N ARG A 30 -2.55 -15.58 1.95
CA ARG A 30 -1.29 -15.94 2.63
C ARG A 30 -0.21 -16.31 1.61
N LYS A 31 -0.53 -17.20 0.65
CA LYS A 31 0.43 -17.64 -0.37
C LYS A 31 0.93 -16.50 -1.25
N LYS A 32 0.05 -15.53 -1.57
CA LYS A 32 0.44 -14.33 -2.32
C LYS A 32 1.41 -13.46 -1.50
N ARG A 33 1.11 -13.23 -0.22
CA ARG A 33 1.99 -12.49 0.70
C ARG A 33 3.34 -13.17 0.88
N GLU A 34 3.35 -14.48 1.13
CA GLU A 34 4.58 -15.29 1.22
C GLU A 34 5.45 -15.16 -0.02
N ALA A 35 4.87 -15.24 -1.23
CA ALA A 35 5.62 -15.09 -2.46
C ALA A 35 6.33 -13.72 -2.54
N ASN A 36 5.63 -12.63 -2.22
CA ASN A 36 6.21 -11.29 -2.20
C ASN A 36 7.24 -11.10 -1.07
N ILE A 37 7.00 -11.62 0.12
CA ILE A 37 7.99 -11.58 1.22
C ILE A 37 9.25 -12.34 0.83
N ASN A 38 9.11 -13.56 0.30
CA ASN A 38 10.24 -14.37 -0.15
C ASN A 38 11.04 -13.69 -1.25
N TRP A 39 10.37 -12.96 -2.15
CA TRP A 39 11.03 -12.16 -3.17
C TRP A 39 11.98 -11.11 -2.55
N ILE A 40 11.51 -10.35 -1.54
CA ILE A 40 12.35 -9.38 -0.80
C ILE A 40 13.49 -10.09 -0.06
N GLY A 41 13.22 -11.26 0.52
CA GLY A 41 14.21 -12.05 1.24
C GLY A 41 15.34 -12.58 0.36
N GLN A 42 15.11 -12.74 -0.95
CA GLN A 42 16.11 -13.20 -1.92
C GLN A 42 16.99 -12.08 -2.48
N LEU A 43 16.63 -10.80 -2.27
CA LEU A 43 17.43 -9.69 -2.75
C LEU A 43 18.81 -9.65 -2.07
N SER A 44 19.87 -9.53 -2.87
CA SER A 44 21.22 -9.38 -2.32
C SER A 44 21.35 -8.07 -1.57
N ARG A 45 21.88 -8.17 -0.34
CA ARG A 45 22.21 -7.06 0.56
C ARG A 45 23.72 -6.90 0.75
N GLU A 46 24.51 -7.59 -0.08
CA GLU A 46 25.96 -7.56 0.00
C GLU A 46 26.48 -6.14 -0.24
N ASN A 47 27.32 -5.65 0.67
CA ASN A 47 27.88 -4.31 0.65
C ASN A 47 26.83 -3.19 0.61
N LEU A 48 25.63 -3.42 1.17
CA LEU A 48 24.62 -2.38 1.35
C LEU A 48 24.54 -1.95 2.81
N GLU A 49 24.30 -0.66 3.03
CA GLU A 49 24.18 -0.07 4.37
C GLU A 49 23.19 1.10 4.31
N HIS A 50 22.29 1.14 5.29
CA HIS A 50 21.23 2.13 5.38
C HIS A 50 21.82 3.56 5.40
N ASN A 51 21.25 4.46 4.60
CA ASN A 51 21.71 5.84 4.41
C ASN A 51 23.15 6.03 3.93
N GLN A 52 23.84 4.98 3.47
CA GLN A 52 25.20 5.10 2.92
C GLN A 52 25.29 4.55 1.51
N ARG A 53 24.84 3.31 1.33
CA ARG A 53 24.82 2.63 0.04
C ARG A 53 23.62 1.69 0.01
N GLU A 54 22.56 2.18 -0.60
CA GLU A 54 21.31 1.46 -0.75
C GLU A 54 21.10 1.12 -2.23
N LYS A 55 20.21 0.17 -2.49
CA LYS A 55 19.69 -0.13 -3.83
C LYS A 55 18.28 0.40 -3.97
N GLN A 56 17.97 0.92 -5.15
CA GLN A 56 16.61 1.20 -5.58
C GLN A 56 16.23 0.25 -6.72
N ILE A 57 15.06 -0.37 -6.62
CA ILE A 57 14.48 -1.20 -7.67
C ILE A 57 13.15 -0.58 -8.09
N GLU A 58 12.99 -0.32 -9.39
CA GLU A 58 11.74 0.16 -9.96
C GLU A 58 10.68 -0.95 -10.00
N MET A 59 9.53 -0.65 -9.42
CA MET A 59 8.42 -1.59 -9.32
C MET A 59 7.35 -1.33 -10.38
N VAL A 60 7.08 -0.05 -10.67
CA VAL A 60 6.08 0.40 -11.64
C VAL A 60 6.34 1.86 -12.06
N GLU A 61 5.96 2.20 -13.29
CA GLU A 61 5.84 3.57 -13.78
C GLU A 61 4.36 3.88 -14.03
N THR A 62 3.87 5.01 -13.50
CA THR A 62 2.47 5.45 -13.62
C THR A 62 2.20 6.10 -14.98
N LYS A 63 0.92 6.38 -15.28
CA LYS A 63 0.53 7.13 -16.49
C LYS A 63 1.10 8.55 -16.54
N GLU A 64 1.29 9.18 -15.39
CA GLU A 64 1.89 10.53 -15.27
C GLU A 64 3.44 10.47 -15.27
N GLY A 65 4.04 9.29 -15.46
CA GLY A 65 5.48 9.10 -15.55
C GLY A 65 6.21 9.07 -14.20
N GLU A 66 5.49 8.94 -13.09
CA GLU A 66 6.11 8.72 -11.79
C GLU A 66 6.62 7.29 -11.67
N ARG A 67 7.86 7.11 -11.22
CA ARG A 67 8.46 5.80 -10.99
C ARG A 67 8.41 5.46 -9.51
N LEU A 68 7.73 4.37 -9.17
CA LEU A 68 7.62 3.89 -7.79
C LEU A 68 8.69 2.84 -7.58
N LEU A 69 9.52 3.08 -6.57
CA LEU A 69 10.71 2.30 -6.28
C LEU A 69 10.60 1.70 -4.87
N ILE A 70 11.24 0.56 -4.66
CA ILE A 70 11.66 0.15 -3.31
C ILE A 70 13.11 0.57 -3.08
N GLN A 71 13.43 1.07 -1.90
CA GLN A 71 14.79 1.41 -1.47
C GLN A 71 15.18 0.59 -0.24
N TYR A 72 16.30 -0.13 -0.32
CA TYR A 72 16.76 -1.04 0.73
C TYR A 72 18.29 -1.04 0.87
N PRO A 73 18.84 -1.36 2.05
CA PRO A 73 18.14 -1.69 3.31
C PRO A 73 17.44 -0.47 3.96
N GLY A 74 16.37 -0.74 4.70
CA GLY A 74 15.67 0.26 5.52
C GLY A 74 16.33 0.48 6.89
N LYS A 75 15.76 1.41 7.68
CA LYS A 75 16.29 1.81 8.99
C LYS A 75 16.29 0.66 10.00
N GLU A 76 15.34 -0.26 9.91
CA GLU A 76 15.18 -1.36 10.86
C GLU A 76 16.13 -2.54 10.55
N ALA A 77 16.77 -2.53 9.36
CA ALA A 77 17.73 -3.54 8.96
C ALA A 77 19.10 -3.41 9.64
N ILE A 78 19.35 -2.34 10.39
CA ILE A 78 20.60 -2.10 11.12
C ILE A 78 20.40 -2.02 12.64
N ARG A 79 19.20 -2.36 13.14
CA ARG A 79 18.92 -2.37 14.59
C ARG A 79 19.51 -3.61 15.26
N ASP A 80 19.70 -3.50 16.58
CA ASP A 80 20.18 -4.58 17.47
C ASP A 80 19.22 -5.78 17.49
N GLU A 81 19.72 -6.92 17.98
CA GLU A 81 19.20 -8.29 17.78
C GLU A 81 17.66 -8.44 17.92
N ASP A 82 17.03 -7.90 18.96
CA ASP A 82 15.58 -8.10 19.20
C ASP A 82 14.66 -7.34 18.21
N ASP A 83 15.15 -6.23 17.63
CA ASP A 83 14.39 -5.35 16.72
C ASP A 83 14.96 -5.33 15.30
N HIS A 84 15.86 -6.27 15.00
CA HIS A 84 16.46 -6.42 13.68
C HIS A 84 15.41 -6.85 12.65
N ARG A 85 15.31 -6.12 11.53
CA ARG A 85 14.42 -6.43 10.39
C ARG A 85 15.23 -6.35 9.09
N PRO A 86 15.98 -7.40 8.70
CA PRO A 86 16.89 -7.35 7.55
C PRO A 86 16.15 -7.14 6.23
N TRP A 87 14.86 -7.47 6.19
CA TRP A 87 14.02 -7.31 5.02
C TRP A 87 13.28 -5.97 4.96
N ASP A 88 13.57 -5.05 5.88
CA ASP A 88 13.04 -3.69 5.84
C ASP A 88 13.51 -2.96 4.58
N PHE A 89 12.56 -2.28 3.95
CA PHE A 89 12.77 -1.38 2.81
C PHE A 89 11.84 -0.17 2.97
N ARG A 90 11.91 0.80 2.05
CA ARG A 90 10.92 1.88 2.01
C ARG A 90 10.47 2.18 0.58
N PRO A 91 9.18 2.51 0.36
CA PRO A 91 8.72 3.02 -0.91
C PRO A 91 9.34 4.39 -1.19
N ARG A 92 9.57 4.70 -2.46
CA ARG A 92 10.04 5.99 -2.95
C ARG A 92 9.35 6.33 -4.25
N THR A 93 9.00 7.59 -4.44
CA THR A 93 8.44 8.10 -5.70
C THR A 93 9.49 8.97 -6.37
N LEU A 94 9.85 8.67 -7.61
CA LEU A 94 10.71 9.51 -8.45
C LEU A 94 9.84 10.16 -9.52
N PHE A 95 9.74 11.49 -9.49
CA PHE A 95 8.95 12.25 -10.45
C PHE A 95 9.61 12.34 -11.83
N PRO A 96 8.86 12.64 -12.90
CA PRO A 96 9.39 12.80 -14.26
C PRO A 96 10.52 13.85 -14.37
N ASN A 97 10.48 14.87 -13.51
CA ASN A 97 11.51 15.92 -13.46
C ASN A 97 12.80 15.47 -12.74
N GLY A 98 12.87 14.22 -12.26
CA GLY A 98 14.01 13.64 -11.56
C GLY A 98 14.07 13.93 -10.05
N SER A 99 13.15 14.72 -9.49
CA SER A 99 13.07 14.95 -8.05
C SER A 99 12.31 13.83 -7.35
N TYR A 100 12.54 13.65 -6.04
CA TYR A 100 11.80 12.70 -5.24
C TYR A 100 10.50 13.30 -4.69
N GLY A 101 9.48 12.46 -4.62
CA GLY A 101 8.27 12.70 -3.85
C GLY A 101 8.51 12.60 -2.34
N PRO A 102 7.52 13.03 -1.54
CA PRO A 102 7.61 12.99 -0.09
C PRO A 102 7.64 11.55 0.44
N ASP A 103 8.41 11.33 1.51
CA ASP A 103 8.35 10.10 2.30
C ASP A 103 7.17 10.20 3.27
N LEU A 104 6.07 9.51 2.95
CA LEU A 104 4.86 9.54 3.76
C LEU A 104 4.95 8.57 4.95
N SER A 105 4.70 9.09 6.15
CA SER A 105 4.34 8.30 7.33
C SER A 105 2.85 7.94 7.31
N PHE A 106 2.41 7.04 8.20
CA PHE A 106 0.97 6.76 8.34
C PHE A 106 0.15 7.99 8.69
N ARG A 107 0.72 8.91 9.49
CA ARG A 107 0.07 10.18 9.77
C ARG A 107 -0.11 10.99 8.49
N ASP A 108 0.92 11.13 7.67
CA ASP A 108 0.85 11.93 6.43
C ASP A 108 -0.19 11.35 5.46
N VAL A 109 -0.30 10.02 5.41
CA VAL A 109 -1.35 9.34 4.65
C VAL A 109 -2.74 9.72 5.19
N TRP A 110 -2.96 9.68 6.51
CA TRP A 110 -4.26 10.02 7.09
C TRP A 110 -4.60 11.50 6.96
N ASP A 111 -3.65 12.39 7.22
CA ASP A 111 -3.81 13.84 7.09
C ASP A 111 -4.19 14.18 5.64
N THR A 112 -3.51 13.59 4.65
CA THR A 112 -3.84 13.75 3.23
C THR A 112 -5.27 13.30 2.91
N LEU A 113 -5.69 12.12 3.38
CA LEU A 113 -7.05 11.62 3.13
C LEU A 113 -8.09 12.56 3.75
N PHE A 114 -7.88 13.00 4.99
CA PHE A 114 -8.79 13.95 5.64
C PHE A 114 -8.88 15.27 4.87
N GLU A 115 -7.74 15.92 4.62
CA GLU A 115 -7.70 17.21 3.96
C GLU A 115 -8.37 17.17 2.58
N LYS A 116 -8.07 16.13 1.78
CA LYS A 116 -8.62 16.01 0.43
C LYS A 116 -10.12 15.77 0.43
N PHE A 117 -10.63 14.85 1.24
CA PHE A 117 -12.05 14.52 1.22
C PHE A 117 -12.90 15.50 2.03
N GLU A 118 -12.35 16.15 3.06
CA GLU A 118 -13.02 17.27 3.73
C GLU A 118 -13.21 18.45 2.76
N ALA A 119 -12.21 18.75 1.93
CA ALA A 119 -12.31 19.80 0.92
C ALA A 119 -13.37 19.50 -0.17
N LEU A 120 -13.61 18.22 -0.48
CA LEU A 120 -14.65 17.80 -1.42
C LEU A 120 -16.06 17.78 -0.80
N GLY A 121 -16.17 17.72 0.53
CA GLY A 121 -17.47 17.65 1.21
C GLY A 121 -18.31 16.46 0.77
N GLU A 122 -19.59 16.68 0.48
CA GLU A 122 -20.52 15.63 0.06
C GLU A 122 -20.12 14.95 -1.26
N GLU A 123 -19.52 15.70 -2.19
CA GLU A 123 -19.01 15.17 -3.47
C GLU A 123 -17.83 14.20 -3.27
N GLY A 124 -17.17 14.27 -2.10
CA GLY A 124 -16.08 13.37 -1.72
C GLY A 124 -16.54 11.99 -1.23
N ILE A 125 -17.82 11.81 -0.91
CA ILE A 125 -18.32 10.58 -0.29
C ILE A 125 -18.14 9.39 -1.24
N GLU A 126 -18.69 9.44 -2.46
CA GLU A 126 -18.59 8.33 -3.42
C GLU A 126 -17.14 7.99 -3.81
N PRO A 127 -16.27 8.97 -4.11
CA PRO A 127 -14.85 8.74 -4.30
C PRO A 127 -14.15 8.10 -3.08
N ALA A 128 -14.48 8.52 -1.86
CA ALA A 128 -13.92 7.92 -0.64
C ALA A 128 -14.35 6.46 -0.47
N ARG A 129 -15.60 6.12 -0.81
CA ARG A 129 -16.12 4.73 -0.79
C ARG A 129 -15.40 3.86 -1.82
N ALA A 130 -15.15 4.38 -3.02
CA ALA A 130 -14.39 3.67 -4.05
C ALA A 130 -12.92 3.46 -3.63
N LEU A 131 -12.27 4.49 -3.07
CA LEU A 131 -10.90 4.37 -2.54
C LEU A 131 -10.82 3.35 -1.39
N ALA A 132 -11.82 3.32 -0.51
CA ALA A 132 -11.94 2.30 0.53
C ALA A 132 -12.03 0.89 -0.05
N ALA A 133 -12.80 0.70 -1.13
CA ALA A 133 -12.87 -0.58 -1.83
C ALA A 133 -11.52 -0.97 -2.47
N LEU A 134 -10.80 -0.03 -3.08
CA LEU A 134 -9.45 -0.27 -3.63
C LEU A 134 -8.45 -0.68 -2.53
N PHE A 135 -8.43 0.03 -1.39
CA PHE A 135 -7.58 -0.37 -0.25
C PHE A 135 -7.96 -1.73 0.31
N TYR A 136 -9.24 -2.07 0.38
CA TYR A 136 -9.67 -3.39 0.82
C TYR A 136 -9.15 -4.48 -0.12
N ARG A 137 -9.35 -4.30 -1.43
CA ARG A 137 -8.86 -5.24 -2.45
C ARG A 137 -7.34 -5.38 -2.42
N MET A 138 -6.61 -4.27 -2.22
CA MET A 138 -5.16 -4.25 -2.02
C MET A 138 -4.73 -5.00 -0.74
N ALA A 139 -5.49 -4.86 0.36
CA ALA A 139 -5.23 -5.55 1.63
C ALA A 139 -5.25 -7.07 1.48
N PHE A 140 -6.20 -7.59 0.71
CA PHE A 140 -6.36 -9.02 0.47
C PHE A 140 -5.70 -9.50 -0.84
N MET A 141 -4.88 -8.65 -1.45
CA MET A 141 -4.17 -8.93 -2.70
C MET A 141 -5.07 -9.44 -3.84
N VAL A 142 -6.28 -8.89 -3.95
CA VAL A 142 -7.27 -9.27 -4.98
C VAL A 142 -6.72 -8.91 -6.37
N ASP A 143 -6.23 -7.67 -6.49
CA ASP A 143 -5.73 -7.09 -7.73
C ASP A 143 -4.24 -7.35 -7.97
N HIS A 144 -3.65 -8.30 -7.24
CA HIS A 144 -2.25 -8.66 -7.42
C HIS A 144 -2.11 -9.81 -8.42
N ARG A 145 -1.48 -9.52 -9.56
CA ARG A 145 -1.18 -10.48 -10.61
C ARG A 145 0.25 -10.98 -10.52
N ARG A 146 0.47 -12.22 -10.95
CA ARG A 146 1.82 -12.80 -11.01
C ARG A 146 2.53 -12.29 -12.25
N ASP A 147 3.73 -11.79 -12.03
CA ASP A 147 4.66 -11.37 -13.06
C ASP A 147 5.89 -12.27 -13.03
N TYR A 148 6.24 -12.85 -14.18
CA TYR A 148 7.23 -13.92 -14.30
C TYR A 148 8.50 -13.40 -14.97
N ASP A 149 9.66 -13.81 -14.43
CA ASP A 149 10.99 -13.48 -14.98
C ASP A 149 11.14 -11.98 -15.29
N VAL A 150 10.96 -11.18 -14.24
CA VAL A 150 10.83 -9.74 -14.37
C VAL A 150 12.20 -9.09 -14.46
N GLU A 151 12.44 -8.36 -15.55
CA GLU A 151 13.53 -7.40 -15.63
C GLU A 151 13.10 -6.08 -15.01
N THR A 152 13.81 -5.61 -13.99
CA THR A 152 13.57 -4.31 -13.36
C THR A 152 14.74 -3.37 -13.61
N GLN A 153 14.47 -2.07 -13.55
CA GLN A 153 15.53 -1.07 -13.52
C GLN A 153 16.00 -0.87 -12.08
N THR A 154 17.29 -1.11 -11.84
CA THR A 154 17.91 -1.00 -10.52
C THR A 154 19.04 0.02 -10.53
N ARG A 155 19.24 0.76 -9.43
CA ARG A 155 20.43 1.61 -9.23
C ARG A 155 20.96 1.55 -7.80
N ARG A 156 22.17 2.06 -7.58
CA ARG A 156 22.72 2.36 -6.24
C ARG A 156 22.53 3.83 -5.90
N ILE A 157 22.31 4.11 -4.62
CA ILE A 157 22.04 5.44 -4.09
C ILE A 157 22.65 5.63 -2.70
N ASN A 158 22.93 6.87 -2.30
CA ASN A 158 23.35 7.20 -0.95
C ASN A 158 22.20 7.76 -0.10
N GLY A 159 22.45 8.07 1.18
CA GLY A 159 21.42 8.62 2.09
C GLY A 159 21.00 10.06 1.82
N ALA A 160 21.62 10.75 0.87
CA ALA A 160 21.21 12.08 0.39
C ALA A 160 20.37 11.97 -0.90
N ASP A 161 19.92 10.75 -1.25
CA ASP A 161 19.21 10.42 -2.47
C ASP A 161 20.01 10.70 -3.76
N GLU A 162 21.34 10.75 -3.67
CA GLU A 162 22.23 10.96 -4.82
C GLU A 162 22.57 9.62 -5.48
N PRO A 163 22.33 9.46 -6.80
CA PRO A 163 22.69 8.25 -7.51
C PRO A 163 24.18 7.96 -7.44
N LEU A 164 24.54 6.76 -6.98
CA LEU A 164 25.91 6.24 -7.00
C LEU A 164 26.20 5.45 -8.29
N SER A 165 25.18 5.22 -9.11
CA SER A 165 25.26 4.58 -10.41
C SER A 165 24.10 5.02 -11.30
N GLU A 166 24.25 4.78 -12.60
CA GLU A 166 23.11 4.75 -13.53
C GLU A 166 22.21 3.54 -13.23
N PHE A 167 21.01 3.54 -13.84
CA PHE A 167 20.14 2.38 -13.83
C PHE A 167 20.70 1.25 -14.69
N TRP A 168 20.55 0.02 -14.24
CA TRP A 168 20.85 -1.20 -14.99
C TRP A 168 19.67 -2.18 -14.90
N GLY A 169 19.55 -3.06 -15.90
CA GLY A 169 18.58 -4.16 -15.88
C GLY A 169 19.01 -5.27 -14.93
N GLU A 170 18.16 -5.61 -13.96
CA GLU A 170 18.36 -6.73 -13.03
C GLU A 170 17.21 -7.73 -13.19
N GLN A 171 17.56 -9.01 -13.32
CA GLN A 171 16.59 -10.09 -13.43
C GLN A 171 16.15 -10.53 -12.05
N HIS A 172 14.83 -10.61 -11.86
CA HIS A 172 14.23 -10.99 -10.60
C HIS A 172 13.30 -12.20 -10.78
N PRO A 173 13.18 -13.05 -9.74
CA PRO A 173 12.23 -14.15 -9.75
C PRO A 173 10.79 -13.62 -9.77
N THR A 174 9.85 -14.53 -10.03
CA THR A 174 8.41 -14.21 -10.05
C THR A 174 7.98 -13.45 -8.81
N MET A 175 7.26 -12.34 -9.01
CA MET A 175 6.63 -11.55 -7.95
C MET A 175 5.15 -11.31 -8.26
N LEU A 176 4.41 -10.79 -7.29
CA LEU A 176 3.07 -10.28 -7.52
C LEU A 176 3.04 -8.76 -7.50
N ARG A 177 2.58 -8.16 -8.60
CA ARG A 177 2.41 -6.72 -8.75
C ARG A 177 0.95 -6.32 -8.62
N TYR A 178 0.71 -5.19 -7.98
CA TYR A 178 -0.62 -4.59 -7.88
C TYR A 178 -1.05 -4.03 -9.23
N GLU A 179 -2.23 -4.42 -9.71
CA GLU A 179 -2.84 -3.96 -10.95
C GLU A 179 -4.31 -3.57 -10.68
N PRO A 180 -4.56 -2.35 -10.16
CA PRO A 180 -5.92 -1.90 -9.88
C PRO A 180 -6.77 -1.77 -11.16
N PRO A 181 -8.12 -1.79 -11.06
CA PRO A 181 -8.99 -1.55 -12.20
C PRO A 181 -8.76 -0.16 -12.82
N VAL A 182 -8.22 -0.15 -14.04
CA VAL A 182 -7.73 1.08 -14.71
C VAL A 182 -8.83 2.14 -14.87
N ASP A 183 -10.04 1.74 -15.26
CA ASP A 183 -11.16 2.67 -15.46
C ASP A 183 -11.55 3.35 -14.15
N VAL A 184 -11.54 2.60 -13.04
CA VAL A 184 -11.86 3.13 -11.71
C VAL A 184 -10.80 4.13 -11.26
N VAL A 185 -9.51 3.77 -11.41
CA VAL A 185 -8.41 4.66 -11.05
C VAL A 185 -8.46 5.93 -11.89
N GLN A 186 -8.69 5.82 -13.20
CA GLN A 186 -8.79 6.98 -14.09
C GLN A 186 -9.95 7.91 -13.70
N ALA A 187 -11.14 7.35 -13.47
CA ALA A 187 -12.30 8.15 -13.06
C ALA A 187 -12.10 8.80 -11.69
N LEU A 188 -11.48 8.10 -10.73
CA LEU A 188 -11.12 8.70 -9.45
C LEU A 188 -10.06 9.79 -9.60
N SER A 189 -9.09 9.63 -10.49
CA SER A 189 -8.07 10.65 -10.76
C SER A 189 -8.65 11.95 -11.32
N GLU A 190 -9.82 11.93 -11.95
CA GLU A 190 -10.49 13.15 -12.42
C GLU A 190 -11.01 14.02 -11.26
N VAL A 191 -11.40 13.41 -10.13
CA VAL A 191 -11.94 14.12 -8.94
C VAL A 191 -10.88 14.26 -7.84
N VAL A 192 -10.03 13.25 -7.71
CA VAL A 192 -8.94 13.13 -6.75
C VAL A 192 -7.63 12.95 -7.53
N PRO A 193 -7.12 14.00 -8.20
CA PRO A 193 -5.94 13.87 -9.06
C PRO A 193 -4.66 13.57 -8.26
N GLU A 194 -4.55 14.14 -7.06
CA GLU A 194 -3.35 14.11 -6.24
C GLU A 194 -3.67 13.76 -4.79
N LEU A 195 -2.83 12.92 -4.19
CA LEU A 195 -2.81 12.61 -2.76
C LEU A 195 -1.34 12.52 -2.32
N GLY A 196 -0.99 13.21 -1.24
CA GLY A 196 0.33 13.08 -0.61
C GLY A 196 1.45 13.57 -1.51
N GLY A 197 1.19 14.60 -2.32
CA GLY A 197 2.18 15.18 -3.23
C GLY A 197 2.44 14.37 -4.50
N MET A 198 1.65 13.34 -4.82
CA MET A 198 1.81 12.49 -6.00
C MET A 198 0.45 12.16 -6.63
N SER A 199 0.43 11.71 -7.89
CA SER A 199 -0.82 11.28 -8.53
C SER A 199 -1.55 10.21 -7.72
N LEU A 200 -2.87 10.11 -7.85
CA LEU A 200 -3.65 9.05 -7.19
C LEU A 200 -3.12 7.65 -7.50
N GLU A 201 -2.73 7.39 -8.75
CA GLU A 201 -2.15 6.11 -9.16
C GLU A 201 -0.83 5.86 -8.42
N ALA A 202 0.06 6.86 -8.37
CA ALA A 202 1.31 6.77 -7.60
C ALA A 202 1.04 6.54 -6.11
N PHE A 203 0.04 7.22 -5.53
CA PHE A 203 -0.34 7.08 -4.14
C PHE A 203 -0.85 5.67 -3.81
N LEU A 204 -1.64 5.06 -4.70
CA LEU A 204 -2.09 3.67 -4.54
C LEU A 204 -0.91 2.69 -4.55
N HIS A 205 0.01 2.83 -5.51
CA HIS A 205 1.21 1.99 -5.58
C HIS A 205 2.17 2.23 -4.40
N TYR A 206 2.32 3.47 -3.96
CA TYR A 206 3.09 3.80 -2.76
C TYR A 206 2.54 3.08 -1.53
N ASN A 207 1.22 3.12 -1.32
CA ASN A 207 0.56 2.42 -0.21
C ASN A 207 0.66 0.89 -0.34
N ASP A 208 0.64 0.33 -1.55
CA ASP A 208 0.89 -1.09 -1.78
C ASP A 208 2.29 -1.52 -1.33
N LEU A 209 3.31 -0.75 -1.72
CA LEU A 209 4.70 -0.99 -1.33
C LEU A 209 4.91 -0.78 0.17
N MET A 210 4.30 0.25 0.77
CA MET A 210 4.33 0.47 2.21
C MET A 210 3.71 -0.71 2.97
N ALA A 211 2.56 -1.21 2.52
CA ALA A 211 1.91 -2.36 3.12
C ALA A 211 2.72 -3.66 2.94
N TRP A 212 3.43 -3.83 1.81
CA TRP A 212 4.36 -4.92 1.61
C TRP A 212 5.58 -4.83 2.55
N ASN A 213 6.10 -3.64 2.83
CA ASN A 213 7.18 -3.50 3.79
C ASN A 213 6.74 -3.95 5.20
N GLU A 214 5.52 -3.59 5.61
CA GLU A 214 4.96 -4.07 6.88
C GLU A 214 4.85 -5.60 6.92
N ASP A 215 4.44 -6.25 5.83
CA ASP A 215 4.47 -7.71 5.71
C ASP A 215 5.88 -8.30 5.97
N CYS A 216 6.92 -7.69 5.41
CA CYS A 216 8.30 -8.16 5.57
C CYS A 216 8.80 -8.01 7.01
N LYS A 217 8.50 -6.88 7.66
CA LYS A 217 8.88 -6.64 9.06
C LYS A 217 8.21 -7.62 10.03
N TYR A 218 6.90 -7.83 9.88
CA TYR A 218 6.16 -8.73 10.76
C TYR A 218 6.52 -10.20 10.53
N TYR A 219 6.80 -10.60 9.29
CA TYR A 219 7.24 -11.96 8.99
C TYR A 219 8.59 -12.26 9.66
N TYR A 220 9.61 -11.42 9.42
CA TYR A 220 10.96 -11.69 9.94
C TYR A 220 11.02 -11.72 11.46
N GLY A 221 10.44 -10.70 12.12
CA GLY A 221 10.47 -10.59 13.58
C GLY A 221 9.82 -11.77 14.33
N LYS A 222 9.05 -12.62 13.64
CA LYS A 222 8.46 -13.84 14.19
C LYS A 222 9.19 -15.12 13.79
N THR A 223 9.75 -15.18 12.57
CA THR A 223 10.57 -16.31 12.14
C THR A 223 11.93 -16.37 12.83
N ASP A 224 12.55 -15.24 13.15
CA ASP A 224 13.83 -15.18 13.87
C ASP A 224 13.66 -15.56 15.37
N GLY A 225 12.47 -15.29 15.93
CA GLY A 225 12.08 -15.71 17.29
C GLY A 225 11.64 -17.18 17.41
N GLY A 226 11.71 -17.97 16.34
CA GLY A 226 11.32 -19.38 16.34
C GLY A 226 9.80 -19.66 16.37
N GLU A 227 8.95 -18.63 16.22
CA GLU A 227 7.50 -18.78 16.16
C GLU A 227 7.05 -19.09 14.72
N THR A 228 6.53 -20.29 14.49
CA THR A 228 6.04 -20.72 13.15
C THR A 228 4.62 -20.27 12.82
N ASP A 229 3.91 -19.63 13.77
CA ASP A 229 2.48 -19.36 13.68
C ASP A 229 2.21 -17.85 13.70
N TRP A 230 2.68 -17.18 12.64
CA TRP A 230 2.33 -15.79 12.35
C TRP A 230 0.80 -15.62 12.36
N ASP A 231 0.25 -14.62 13.07
CA ASP A 231 -1.17 -14.23 12.95
C ASP A 231 -1.39 -13.50 11.62
N TRP A 232 -1.22 -14.27 10.52
CA TRP A 232 -1.45 -13.88 9.14
C TRP A 232 -2.74 -13.06 8.97
N PRO A 233 -3.85 -13.40 9.65
CA PRO A 233 -5.08 -12.62 9.60
C PRO A 233 -5.01 -11.15 10.00
N ARG A 234 -4.12 -10.76 10.93
CA ARG A 234 -4.29 -9.53 11.75
C ARG A 234 -3.05 -8.63 11.83
N THR A 235 -2.08 -8.82 10.96
CA THR A 235 -0.80 -8.10 11.01
C THR A 235 -0.29 -7.78 9.60
N GLY A 236 0.69 -6.88 9.50
CA GLY A 236 1.24 -6.39 8.24
C GLY A 236 0.21 -5.65 7.39
N ARG A 237 0.29 -5.86 6.07
CA ARG A 237 -0.55 -5.28 5.01
C ARG A 237 -2.03 -5.16 5.36
N ILE A 238 -2.62 -6.27 5.83
CA ILE A 238 -4.07 -6.31 6.12
C ILE A 238 -4.41 -5.28 7.19
N ASN A 239 -3.68 -5.28 8.29
CA ASN A 239 -3.97 -4.38 9.40
C ASN A 239 -3.70 -2.92 9.02
N THR A 240 -2.61 -2.68 8.29
CA THR A 240 -2.24 -1.35 7.79
C THR A 240 -3.35 -0.78 6.91
N LEU A 241 -3.72 -1.47 5.83
CA LEU A 241 -4.69 -0.95 4.87
C LEU A 241 -6.11 -0.91 5.43
N LEU A 242 -6.53 -1.88 6.25
CA LEU A 242 -7.82 -1.80 6.94
C LEU A 242 -7.88 -0.65 7.96
N THR A 243 -6.75 -0.23 8.52
CA THR A 243 -6.68 0.98 9.35
C THR A 243 -6.87 2.24 8.50
N HIS A 244 -6.31 2.30 7.29
CA HIS A 244 -6.53 3.43 6.38
C HIS A 244 -8.02 3.56 6.02
N ILE A 245 -8.71 2.43 5.81
CA ILE A 245 -10.15 2.45 5.55
C ILE A 245 -10.95 2.96 6.76
N SER A 246 -10.48 2.77 8.00
CA SER A 246 -11.17 3.34 9.17
C SER A 246 -11.21 4.86 9.15
N ILE A 247 -10.18 5.49 8.58
CA ILE A 247 -10.15 6.95 8.34
C ILE A 247 -11.20 7.34 7.31
N LEU A 248 -11.25 6.62 6.18
CA LEU A 248 -12.29 6.83 5.16
C LEU A 248 -13.70 6.62 5.71
N GLY A 249 -13.89 5.66 6.62
CA GLY A 249 -15.18 5.45 7.27
C GLY A 249 -15.63 6.60 8.18
N ILE A 250 -14.71 7.37 8.76
CA ILE A 250 -15.06 8.61 9.47
C ILE A 250 -15.51 9.67 8.45
N ILE A 251 -14.76 9.80 7.35
CA ILE A 251 -15.04 10.76 6.26
C ILE A 251 -16.41 10.50 5.64
N THR A 252 -16.77 9.25 5.38
CA THR A 252 -18.06 8.86 4.80
C THR A 252 -19.22 8.89 5.82
N GLY A 253 -18.92 9.09 7.11
CA GLY A 253 -19.90 9.09 8.20
C GLY A 253 -20.38 7.71 8.65
N ASP A 254 -19.84 6.62 8.09
CA ASP A 254 -20.22 5.25 8.45
C ASP A 254 -19.58 4.78 9.76
N LEU A 255 -18.50 5.44 10.21
CA LEU A 255 -17.84 5.19 11.49
C LEU A 255 -17.84 6.42 12.39
N ASN A 256 -18.05 6.20 13.68
CA ASN A 256 -17.91 7.23 14.70
C ASN A 256 -16.44 7.37 15.13
N LEU A 257 -15.95 8.62 15.16
CA LEU A 257 -14.60 8.97 15.63
C LEU A 257 -14.24 8.33 16.98
N SER A 258 -15.13 8.39 17.97
CA SER A 258 -14.89 7.80 19.30
C SER A 258 -14.68 6.28 19.25
N GLY A 259 -15.38 5.59 18.35
CA GLY A 259 -15.22 4.16 18.11
C GLY A 259 -13.85 3.85 17.50
N VAL A 260 -13.44 4.64 16.51
CA VAL A 260 -12.13 4.52 15.85
C VAL A 260 -10.99 4.82 16.85
N LEU A 261 -11.08 5.89 17.65
CA LEU A 261 -10.08 6.20 18.68
C LEU A 261 -9.93 5.07 19.71
N ASN A 262 -11.03 4.47 20.16
CA ASN A 262 -10.99 3.33 21.06
C ASN A 262 -10.32 2.09 20.41
N LYS A 263 -10.47 1.89 19.09
CA LYS A 263 -9.71 0.85 18.38
C LYS A 263 -8.22 1.15 18.38
N PHE A 264 -7.81 2.37 18.01
CA PHE A 264 -6.40 2.77 18.03
C PHE A 264 -5.75 2.60 19.41
N GLN A 265 -6.46 3.00 20.47
CA GLN A 265 -6.00 2.82 21.85
C GLN A 265 -5.77 1.34 22.19
N ARG A 266 -6.72 0.46 21.84
CA ARG A 266 -6.63 -0.98 22.14
C ARG A 266 -5.67 -1.73 21.22
N GLY A 267 -5.54 -1.27 19.97
CA GLY A 267 -4.74 -1.87 18.92
C GLY A 267 -3.27 -1.47 18.93
N ARG A 268 -2.83 -0.63 19.88
CA ARG A 268 -1.46 -0.07 19.93
C ARG A 268 -1.09 0.72 18.66
N GLY A 269 -1.98 1.62 18.24
CA GLY A 269 -1.71 2.52 17.12
C GLY A 269 -2.26 2.04 15.76
N VAL A 270 -3.02 0.94 15.74
CA VAL A 270 -3.76 0.46 14.56
C VAL A 270 -5.24 0.30 14.89
N GLY A 271 -6.10 0.52 13.91
CA GLY A 271 -7.55 0.54 14.06
C GLY A 271 -8.27 -0.13 12.90
N PRO A 272 -7.98 -1.41 12.59
CA PRO A 272 -8.54 -2.07 11.41
C PRO A 272 -10.06 -2.16 11.49
N ILE A 273 -10.71 -1.97 10.34
CA ILE A 273 -12.16 -2.18 10.21
C ILE A 273 -12.53 -3.67 10.29
N THR A 274 -13.76 -3.95 10.73
CA THR A 274 -14.39 -5.27 10.66
C THR A 274 -15.03 -5.50 9.27
N ARG A 275 -15.56 -6.70 9.04
CA ARG A 275 -16.28 -7.01 7.79
C ARG A 275 -17.53 -6.16 7.61
N SER A 276 -18.38 -6.07 8.64
CA SER A 276 -19.61 -5.27 8.58
C SER A 276 -19.33 -3.78 8.38
N GLU A 277 -18.23 -3.29 8.94
CA GLU A 277 -17.78 -1.91 8.69
C GLU A 277 -17.29 -1.74 7.26
N ALA A 278 -16.60 -2.73 6.69
CA ALA A 278 -16.21 -2.69 5.27
C ALA A 278 -17.43 -2.64 4.35
N GLU A 279 -18.46 -3.45 4.62
CA GLU A 279 -19.74 -3.42 3.87
C GLU A 279 -20.40 -2.05 3.98
N ALA A 280 -20.50 -1.48 5.19
CA ALA A 280 -21.11 -0.17 5.42
C ALA A 280 -20.33 0.96 4.73
N ILE A 281 -19.01 1.02 4.90
CA ILE A 281 -18.15 2.06 4.32
C ILE A 281 -18.14 2.02 2.80
N THR A 282 -18.26 0.84 2.20
CA THR A 282 -18.22 0.70 0.74
C THR A 282 -19.61 0.65 0.10
N ASP A 283 -20.67 1.00 0.84
CA ASP A 283 -22.06 0.98 0.35
C ASP A 283 -22.43 -0.39 -0.29
N GLY A 284 -22.04 -1.47 0.38
CA GLY A 284 -22.33 -2.84 -0.06
C GLY A 284 -21.56 -3.33 -1.30
N ILE A 285 -20.56 -2.58 -1.79
CA ILE A 285 -19.65 -3.08 -2.85
C ILE A 285 -18.89 -4.31 -2.37
N LEU A 286 -18.41 -4.27 -1.13
CA LEU A 286 -17.81 -5.40 -0.45
C LEU A 286 -18.91 -6.22 0.21
N GLY A 287 -18.84 -7.55 0.11
CA GLY A 287 -19.78 -8.45 0.78
C GLY A 287 -20.94 -8.96 -0.08
N ALA A 288 -21.03 -8.54 -1.35
CA ALA A 288 -21.99 -9.12 -2.29
C ALA A 288 -21.66 -10.61 -2.60
N GLU A 289 -22.69 -11.47 -2.57
CA GLU A 289 -22.58 -12.95 -2.49
C GLU A 289 -21.85 -13.66 -3.64
#